data_AF-A0AAE2RJ18-F1
#
_entry.id   AF-A0AAE2RJ18-F1
#
_cell.length_a   1.000
_cell.length_b   1.000
_cell.length_c   1.000
_cell.angle_alpha   90.00
_cell.angle_beta   90.00
_cell.angle_gamma   90.00
#
_symmetry.space_group_name_H-M   'P 1'
#
loop_
_entity.id
_entity.type
_entity.pdbx_description
1 polymer ?
#
loop_
_entity_poly.entity_id
_entity_poly.type
_entity_poly.pdbx_seq_one_letter_code
_entity_poly.pdbx_strand_id
1 'polypeptide(L)'
;MRIRNALTVLGLFSTLAITGCSTTSEADSKKTAEAAPVVAPASVETAQIFDDSYGPVTDAGYALPGIPIQKVNPKFRRQIIAFDTTERPGTIIVNTKERFLYYVLPNGKAIRYGIGVGKDGFAWQGQAYVAWKQEWPTWHPPKEMAVRKPEVAKYVENGMGPSISNPLGARAMYLFNDKGQDTLFRIHGSPEWASIGTAASSGCIRMINQDVIDLYSRVLPGKATKVIVQQS
;
A
#
# COMPACT_ATOMS: atom_id res chain seq x y z
N MET A 1 88.73 18.43 -5.52
CA MET A 1 88.51 17.79 -6.84
C MET A 1 87.04 17.97 -7.22
N ARG A 2 86.72 18.80 -8.26
CA ARG A 2 85.36 19.11 -8.80
C ARG A 2 84.39 19.75 -7.76
N ILE A 3 83.88 20.99 -7.83
CA ILE A 3 83.56 22.00 -8.87
C ILE A 3 82.38 21.66 -9.81
N ARG A 4 81.25 22.38 -9.61
CA ARG A 4 80.27 22.99 -10.56
C ARG A 4 78.95 23.21 -9.80
N ASN A 5 78.60 24.42 -9.33
CA ASN A 5 77.99 25.57 -10.04
C ASN A 5 76.86 25.12 -10.99
N ALA A 6 75.57 25.36 -10.75
CA ALA A 6 74.83 26.64 -10.57
C ALA A 6 74.66 27.44 -11.87
N LEU A 7 73.41 27.68 -12.30
CA LEU A 7 72.90 29.01 -12.70
C LEU A 7 71.37 29.02 -12.91
N THR A 8 70.74 30.12 -12.49
CA THR A 8 69.36 30.54 -12.78
C THR A 8 69.29 31.34 -14.09
N VAL A 9 68.15 31.33 -14.78
CA VAL A 9 67.81 32.33 -15.82
C VAL A 9 66.35 32.75 -15.67
N LEU A 10 66.11 34.06 -15.52
CA LEU A 10 64.81 34.71 -15.65
C LEU A 10 64.59 35.16 -17.11
N GLY A 11 63.34 35.29 -17.53
CA GLY A 11 62.98 35.92 -18.80
C GLY A 11 61.51 36.33 -18.88
N LEU A 12 61.18 37.55 -18.44
CA LEU A 12 59.98 38.26 -18.88
C LEU A 12 60.34 39.13 -20.09
N PHE A 13 59.43 39.29 -21.05
CA PHE A 13 59.02 40.59 -21.61
C PHE A 13 57.73 40.45 -22.43
N SER A 14 57.02 41.56 -22.64
CA SER A 14 55.57 41.57 -22.95
C SER A 14 55.09 42.85 -23.64
N THR A 15 54.25 42.73 -24.68
CA THR A 15 53.34 43.75 -25.28
C THR A 15 52.27 42.99 -26.11
N LEU A 16 50.94 43.20 -26.00
CA LEU A 16 50.07 44.35 -26.38
C LEU A 16 50.06 44.62 -27.91
N ALA A 17 48.94 44.78 -28.63
CA ALA A 17 47.52 45.01 -28.25
C ALA A 17 46.47 44.78 -29.39
N ILE A 18 45.20 44.45 -29.03
CA ILE A 18 43.87 44.92 -29.57
C ILE A 18 43.59 44.76 -31.12
N THR A 19 42.42 44.39 -31.70
CA THR A 19 40.95 44.34 -31.36
C THR A 19 40.23 43.15 -32.07
N GLY A 20 38.93 42.91 -31.80
CA GLY A 20 37.99 42.31 -32.80
C GLY A 20 36.83 41.46 -32.25
N CYS A 21 35.60 41.97 -32.22
CA CYS A 21 34.43 41.26 -31.66
C CYS A 21 33.69 40.34 -32.65
N SER A 22 33.16 39.21 -32.17
CA SER A 22 31.77 38.82 -32.48
C SER A 22 31.17 38.00 -31.34
N THR A 23 29.85 38.13 -31.16
CA THR A 23 29.11 37.70 -29.97
C THR A 23 28.43 36.36 -30.18
N THR A 24 28.39 35.52 -29.15
CA THR A 24 27.22 34.68 -28.85
C THR A 24 27.29 34.23 -27.39
N SER A 25 26.29 34.59 -26.60
CA SER A 25 26.15 34.15 -25.22
C SER A 25 25.21 32.96 -25.17
N GLU A 26 25.69 31.80 -24.73
CA GLU A 26 24.81 30.80 -24.11
C GLU A 26 25.28 30.58 -22.67
N ALA A 27 24.39 30.90 -21.74
CA ALA A 27 24.69 30.91 -20.32
C ALA A 27 24.62 29.49 -19.73
N ASP A 28 25.65 29.15 -18.97
CA ASP A 28 25.68 27.98 -18.09
C ASP A 28 24.47 27.99 -17.15
N SER A 29 23.56 27.03 -17.32
CA SER A 29 22.38 26.86 -16.46
C SER A 29 22.37 25.47 -15.83
N LYS A 30 23.07 25.42 -14.70
CA LYS A 30 23.05 24.41 -13.64
C LYS A 30 21.62 23.94 -13.30
N LYS A 31 21.08 22.94 -14.01
CA LYS A 31 19.80 22.29 -13.64
C LYS A 31 20.03 21.17 -12.63
N THR A 32 19.42 21.35 -11.47
CA THR A 32 19.29 20.40 -10.36
C THR A 32 18.77 19.03 -10.81
N ALA A 33 19.19 17.98 -10.08
CA ALA A 33 18.58 16.67 -10.16
C ALA A 33 17.09 16.77 -9.75
N GLU A 34 16.22 16.70 -10.75
CA GLU A 34 14.77 16.73 -10.58
C GLU A 34 14.27 15.32 -10.30
N ALA A 35 13.34 15.17 -9.35
CA ALA A 35 12.90 13.87 -8.87
C ALA A 35 12.22 13.04 -9.97
N ALA A 36 12.33 11.71 -9.88
CA ALA A 36 11.71 10.78 -10.82
C ALA A 36 10.19 11.04 -10.95
N PRO A 37 9.61 10.86 -12.15
CA PRO A 37 8.22 11.21 -12.40
C PRO A 37 7.27 10.33 -11.59
N VAL A 38 6.28 10.97 -10.97
CA VAL A 38 5.13 10.29 -10.37
C VAL A 38 4.38 9.56 -11.48
N VAL A 39 4.31 8.23 -11.40
CA VAL A 39 3.63 7.40 -12.40
C VAL A 39 2.13 7.72 -12.38
N ALA A 40 1.66 8.46 -13.39
CA ALA A 40 0.25 8.52 -13.71
C ALA A 40 -0.21 7.12 -14.18
N PRO A 41 -1.37 6.62 -13.74
CA PRO A 41 -1.78 5.26 -14.07
C PRO A 41 -2.02 5.12 -15.57
N ALA A 42 -1.21 4.28 -16.22
CA ALA A 42 -1.56 3.69 -17.50
C ALA A 42 -2.93 3.02 -17.39
N SER A 43 -3.68 2.98 -18.49
CA SER A 43 -5.01 2.36 -18.56
C SER A 43 -4.98 0.96 -17.94
N VAL A 44 -5.69 0.77 -16.83
CA VAL A 44 -5.63 -0.47 -16.03
C VAL A 44 -6.32 -1.61 -16.77
N GLU A 45 -5.57 -2.28 -17.64
CA GLU A 45 -6.04 -3.43 -18.39
C GLU A 45 -6.41 -4.57 -17.43
N THR A 46 -7.67 -4.98 -17.48
CA THR A 46 -8.23 -6.03 -16.63
C THR A 46 -8.15 -7.35 -17.35
N ALA A 47 -7.27 -8.24 -16.89
CA ALA A 47 -7.04 -9.56 -17.48
C ALA A 47 -8.08 -10.61 -17.03
N GLN A 48 -8.62 -10.48 -15.81
CA GLN A 48 -9.64 -11.40 -15.28
C GLN A 48 -10.48 -10.73 -14.18
N ILE A 49 -11.76 -11.09 -14.08
CA ILE A 49 -12.68 -10.77 -12.97
C ILE A 49 -13.18 -12.08 -12.34
N PHE A 50 -13.37 -12.11 -11.01
CA PHE A 50 -13.73 -13.32 -10.26
C PHE A 50 -15.18 -13.36 -9.76
N ASP A 51 -16.16 -13.06 -10.62
CA ASP A 51 -17.58 -12.96 -10.21
C ASP A 51 -18.13 -14.23 -9.53
N ASP A 52 -17.73 -15.43 -9.98
CA ASP A 52 -18.18 -16.71 -9.40
C ASP A 52 -17.58 -17.01 -8.02
N SER A 53 -16.50 -16.31 -7.63
CA SER A 53 -15.83 -16.50 -6.33
C SER A 53 -16.58 -15.91 -5.14
N TYR A 54 -17.75 -15.30 -5.38
CA TYR A 54 -18.56 -14.60 -4.39
C TYR A 54 -19.79 -15.40 -3.92
N GLY A 55 -19.90 -16.67 -4.29
CA GLY A 55 -20.94 -17.57 -3.80
C GLY A 55 -20.90 -17.83 -2.28
N PRO A 56 -21.90 -18.54 -1.73
CA PRO A 56 -21.87 -19.03 -0.35
C PRO A 56 -20.68 -19.98 -0.15
N VAL A 57 -20.03 -19.90 1.01
CA VAL A 57 -18.87 -20.74 1.34
C VAL A 57 -18.93 -21.18 2.81
N THR A 58 -18.58 -22.43 3.09
CA THR A 58 -18.37 -22.89 4.47
C THR A 58 -16.88 -22.83 4.77
N ASP A 59 -16.52 -22.13 5.83
CA ASP A 59 -15.13 -21.85 6.21
C ASP A 59 -14.98 -21.97 7.73
N ALA A 60 -14.08 -22.85 8.18
CA ALA A 60 -13.89 -23.21 9.60
C ALA A 60 -15.21 -23.55 10.38
N GLY A 61 -16.22 -24.09 9.69
CA GLY A 61 -17.54 -24.41 10.25
C GLY A 61 -18.56 -23.25 10.21
N TYR A 62 -18.17 -22.05 9.78
CA TYR A 62 -19.06 -20.92 9.59
C TYR A 62 -19.59 -20.87 8.16
N ALA A 63 -20.90 -20.79 7.99
CA ALA A 63 -21.55 -20.61 6.69
C ALA A 63 -21.58 -19.12 6.31
N LEU A 64 -20.61 -18.68 5.50
CA LEU A 64 -20.60 -17.34 4.94
C LEU A 64 -21.64 -17.24 3.81
N PRO A 65 -22.52 -16.22 3.85
CA PRO A 65 -23.49 -16.01 2.78
C PRO A 65 -22.80 -15.59 1.48
N GLY A 66 -23.40 -15.95 0.35
CA GLY A 66 -23.00 -15.42 -0.94
C GLY A 66 -23.24 -13.91 -1.00
N ILE A 67 -22.29 -13.20 -1.62
CA ILE A 67 -22.40 -11.76 -1.82
C ILE A 67 -23.22 -11.53 -3.08
N PRO A 68 -24.23 -10.63 -3.08
CA PRO A 68 -24.93 -10.24 -4.28
C PRO A 68 -24.01 -9.36 -5.14
N ILE A 69 -23.02 -9.96 -5.80
CA ILE A 69 -21.88 -9.28 -6.43
C ILE A 69 -22.32 -8.28 -7.52
N GLN A 70 -23.49 -8.49 -8.11
CA GLN A 70 -24.10 -7.55 -9.06
C GLN A 70 -24.54 -6.21 -8.45
N LYS A 71 -24.63 -6.11 -7.12
CA LYS A 71 -24.79 -4.85 -6.38
C LYS A 71 -23.45 -4.18 -6.02
N VAL A 72 -22.32 -4.88 -6.18
CA VAL A 72 -20.98 -4.31 -6.02
C VAL A 72 -20.54 -3.76 -7.38
N ASN A 73 -20.10 -2.49 -7.40
CA ASN A 73 -19.58 -1.86 -8.60
C ASN A 73 -18.42 -2.71 -9.18
N PRO A 74 -18.45 -3.10 -10.47
CA PRO A 74 -17.44 -3.97 -11.08
C PRO A 74 -15.99 -3.60 -10.80
N LYS A 75 -15.67 -2.30 -10.67
CA LYS A 75 -14.30 -1.85 -10.39
C LYS A 75 -13.75 -2.32 -9.04
N PHE A 76 -14.62 -2.52 -8.05
CA PHE A 76 -14.26 -2.93 -6.68
C PHE A 76 -14.30 -4.45 -6.47
N ARG A 77 -14.70 -5.22 -7.48
CA ARG A 77 -14.59 -6.69 -7.45
C ARG A 77 -13.11 -7.09 -7.59
N ARG A 78 -12.77 -8.31 -7.18
CA ARG A 78 -11.43 -8.86 -7.34
C ARG A 78 -11.11 -9.04 -8.82
N GLN A 79 -9.94 -8.56 -9.22
CA GLN A 79 -9.47 -8.58 -10.61
C GLN A 79 -7.98 -8.87 -10.68
N ILE A 80 -7.53 -9.58 -11.72
CA ILE A 80 -6.11 -9.54 -12.13
C ILE A 80 -5.98 -8.41 -13.16
N ILE A 81 -4.98 -7.55 -12.94
CA ILE A 81 -4.70 -6.39 -13.80
C ILE A 81 -3.24 -6.39 -14.23
N ALA A 82 -2.95 -5.70 -15.35
CA ALA A 82 -1.61 -5.17 -15.59
C ALA A 82 -1.25 -4.18 -14.49
N PHE A 83 -0.05 -4.28 -13.93
CA PHE A 83 0.38 -3.48 -12.80
C PHE A 83 1.90 -3.28 -12.84
N ASP A 84 2.31 -2.10 -13.30
CA ASP A 84 3.71 -1.71 -13.32
C ASP A 84 4.18 -1.29 -11.91
N THR A 85 5.23 -1.94 -11.42
CA THR A 85 5.80 -1.68 -10.10
C THR A 85 7.22 -2.24 -10.00
N THR A 86 8.06 -1.56 -9.21
CA THR A 86 9.39 -2.04 -8.82
C THR A 86 9.34 -2.97 -7.60
N GLU A 87 8.18 -3.16 -6.99
CA GLU A 87 8.01 -4.04 -5.84
C GLU A 87 8.00 -5.52 -6.24
N ARG A 88 8.58 -6.35 -5.37
CA ARG A 88 8.65 -7.81 -5.58
C ARG A 88 7.27 -8.48 -5.50
N PRO A 89 7.07 -9.61 -6.19
CA PRO A 89 5.91 -10.47 -5.96
C PRO A 89 5.75 -10.85 -4.48
N GLY A 90 4.51 -10.84 -4.00
CA GLY A 90 4.16 -11.02 -2.59
C GLY A 90 4.07 -9.73 -1.77
N THR A 91 4.50 -8.57 -2.29
CA THR A 91 4.23 -7.27 -1.67
C THR A 91 2.74 -6.92 -1.75
N ILE A 92 2.21 -6.31 -0.69
CA ILE A 92 0.88 -5.69 -0.67
C ILE A 92 1.05 -4.17 -0.82
N ILE A 93 0.34 -3.55 -1.75
CA ILE A 93 0.25 -2.09 -1.89
C ILE A 93 -1.20 -1.68 -1.66
N VAL A 94 -1.43 -0.70 -0.78
CA VAL A 94 -2.76 -0.21 -0.41
C VAL A 94 -2.84 1.25 -0.84
N ASN A 95 -3.70 1.54 -1.83
CA ASN A 95 -4.09 2.90 -2.15
C ASN A 95 -5.40 3.24 -1.42
N THR A 96 -5.32 4.08 -0.40
CA THR A 96 -6.47 4.45 0.45
C THR A 96 -7.41 5.46 -0.22
N LYS A 97 -6.89 6.26 -1.17
CA LYS A 97 -7.65 7.27 -1.92
C LYS A 97 -8.46 6.64 -3.07
N GLU A 98 -7.84 5.78 -3.86
CA GLU A 98 -8.54 4.96 -4.87
C GLU A 98 -9.41 3.86 -4.25
N ARG A 99 -9.08 3.45 -3.02
CA ARG A 99 -9.71 2.35 -2.26
C ARG A 99 -9.49 1.00 -2.92
N PHE A 100 -8.22 0.75 -3.27
CA PHE A 100 -7.76 -0.53 -3.77
C PHE A 100 -6.61 -1.07 -2.92
N LEU A 101 -6.61 -2.40 -2.77
CA LEU A 101 -5.45 -3.17 -2.32
C LEU A 101 -4.96 -3.98 -3.51
N TYR A 102 -3.65 -4.00 -3.72
CA TYR A 102 -2.96 -4.72 -4.78
C TYR A 102 -2.03 -5.75 -4.16
N TYR A 103 -2.17 -7.03 -4.51
CA TYR A 103 -1.21 -8.08 -4.20
C TYR A 103 -0.35 -8.34 -5.43
N VAL A 104 0.95 -8.01 -5.35
CA VAL A 104 1.86 -8.05 -6.50
C VAL A 104 2.13 -9.49 -6.93
N LEU A 105 1.94 -9.75 -8.23
CA LEU A 105 2.23 -11.02 -8.89
C LEU A 105 3.50 -10.89 -9.76
N PRO A 106 4.10 -12.01 -10.20
CA PRO A 106 5.11 -11.98 -11.26
C PRO A 106 4.56 -11.40 -12.57
N ASN A 107 5.48 -11.07 -13.49
CA ASN A 107 5.20 -10.68 -14.88
C ASN A 107 4.36 -9.39 -15.03
N GLY A 108 4.60 -8.37 -14.19
CA GLY A 108 3.97 -7.05 -14.32
C GLY A 108 2.47 -7.06 -14.06
N LYS A 109 2.01 -7.87 -13.10
CA LYS A 109 0.60 -8.04 -12.75
C LYS A 109 0.36 -7.90 -11.26
N ALA A 110 -0.88 -7.61 -10.89
CA ALA A 110 -1.34 -7.68 -9.51
C ALA A 110 -2.77 -8.21 -9.43
N ILE A 111 -3.13 -8.80 -8.29
CA ILE A 111 -4.54 -8.97 -7.92
C ILE A 111 -4.99 -7.67 -7.24
N ARG A 112 -5.92 -6.95 -7.87
CA ARG A 112 -6.60 -5.80 -7.28
C ARG A 112 -7.86 -6.26 -6.55
N TYR A 113 -8.05 -5.76 -5.34
CA TYR A 113 -9.25 -5.94 -4.52
C TYR A 113 -9.83 -4.57 -4.16
N GLY A 114 -11.14 -4.41 -4.18
CA GLY A 114 -11.79 -3.24 -3.60
C GLY A 114 -11.72 -3.28 -2.08
N ILE A 115 -11.47 -2.12 -1.45
CA ILE A 115 -11.44 -1.99 0.01
C ILE A 115 -12.41 -0.92 0.52
N GLY A 116 -12.88 -1.09 1.76
CA GLY A 116 -13.40 -0.01 2.58
C GLY A 116 -12.27 0.55 3.44
N VAL A 117 -12.22 1.87 3.61
CA VAL A 117 -11.14 2.55 4.37
C VAL A 117 -11.78 3.35 5.50
N GLY A 118 -11.32 3.15 6.74
CA GLY A 118 -11.73 4.00 7.87
C GLY A 118 -11.13 5.40 7.79
N LYS A 119 -11.70 6.37 8.52
CA LYS A 119 -11.18 7.75 8.61
C LYS A 119 -9.70 7.77 9.00
N ASP A 120 -9.32 6.93 9.96
CA ASP A 120 -7.95 6.79 10.46
C ASP A 120 -7.02 6.14 9.42
N GLY A 121 -7.56 5.41 8.45
CA GLY A 121 -6.83 4.90 7.28
C GLY A 121 -6.36 5.99 6.32
N PHE A 122 -6.90 7.21 6.42
CA PHE A 122 -6.36 8.40 5.74
C PHE A 122 -5.32 9.16 6.58
N ALA A 123 -5.12 8.79 7.85
CA ALA A 123 -4.13 9.44 8.72
C ALA A 123 -2.74 8.79 8.65
N TRP A 124 -2.64 7.54 8.15
CA TRP A 124 -1.38 6.80 8.08
C TRP A 124 -0.97 6.46 6.64
N GLN A 125 0.34 6.54 6.39
CA GLN A 125 1.01 6.12 5.17
C GLN A 125 2.43 5.66 5.52
N GLY A 126 3.02 4.80 4.69
CA GLY A 126 4.37 4.28 4.90
C GLY A 126 4.48 2.77 4.69
N GLN A 127 5.53 2.18 5.27
CA GLN A 127 5.82 0.75 5.15
C GLN A 127 5.53 0.00 6.45
N ALA A 128 5.03 -1.22 6.30
CA ALA A 128 4.80 -2.20 7.35
C ALA A 128 5.08 -3.61 6.80
N TYR A 129 4.86 -4.63 7.61
CA TYR A 129 4.73 -6.02 7.17
C TYR A 129 3.59 -6.70 7.92
N VAL A 130 3.07 -7.80 7.37
CA VAL A 130 2.09 -8.65 8.07
C VAL A 130 2.83 -9.48 9.11
N ALA A 131 2.84 -9.08 10.37
CA ALA A 131 3.58 -9.80 11.42
C ALA A 131 2.93 -11.15 11.75
N TRP A 132 1.61 -11.15 11.85
CA TRP A 132 0.81 -12.34 12.11
C TRP A 132 -0.59 -12.15 11.53
N LYS A 133 -1.32 -13.26 11.43
CA LYS A 133 -2.64 -13.32 10.81
C LYS A 133 -3.51 -14.33 11.54
N GLN A 134 -4.81 -14.06 11.68
CA GLN A 134 -5.76 -14.88 12.41
C GLN A 134 -6.98 -15.21 11.56
N GLU A 135 -7.42 -16.47 11.63
CA GLU A 135 -8.73 -16.88 11.14
C GLU A 135 -9.78 -16.62 12.20
N TRP A 136 -10.94 -16.12 11.80
CA TRP A 136 -12.06 -15.84 12.68
C TRP A 136 -11.65 -15.09 13.98
N PRO A 137 -11.15 -13.85 13.85
CA PRO A 137 -10.57 -13.08 14.95
C PRO A 137 -11.60 -12.57 15.96
N THR A 138 -11.20 -12.50 17.23
CA THR A 138 -11.97 -11.81 18.28
C THR A 138 -11.90 -10.29 18.08
N TRP A 139 -13.05 -9.63 17.97
CA TRP A 139 -13.12 -8.18 17.79
C TRP A 139 -13.29 -7.45 19.12
N HIS A 140 -12.46 -6.45 19.37
CA HIS A 140 -12.60 -5.54 20.50
C HIS A 140 -12.96 -4.14 19.96
N PRO A 141 -14.15 -3.58 20.27
CA PRO A 141 -14.51 -2.23 19.86
C PRO A 141 -13.60 -1.18 20.54
N PRO A 142 -13.16 -0.13 19.81
CA PRO A 142 -12.55 1.05 20.42
C PRO A 142 -13.46 1.65 21.50
N LYS A 143 -12.89 2.19 22.57
CA LYS A 143 -13.67 2.73 23.71
C LYS A 143 -14.56 3.89 23.26
N GLU A 144 -14.10 4.69 22.31
CA GLU A 144 -14.80 5.81 21.67
C GLU A 144 -15.94 5.34 20.75
N MET A 145 -15.89 4.07 20.29
CA MET A 145 -17.02 3.44 19.62
C MET A 145 -18.07 3.00 20.64
N ALA A 146 -17.66 2.32 21.72
CA ALA A 146 -18.56 1.85 22.77
C ALA A 146 -19.34 2.99 23.46
N VAL A 147 -18.73 4.17 23.65
CA VAL A 147 -19.43 5.37 24.16
C VAL A 147 -20.54 5.85 23.21
N ARG A 148 -20.32 5.77 21.89
CA ARG A 148 -21.30 6.16 20.86
C ARG A 148 -22.32 5.07 20.53
N LYS A 149 -22.00 3.81 20.86
CA LYS A 149 -22.75 2.60 20.57
C LYS A 149 -22.78 1.69 21.81
N PRO A 150 -23.65 1.97 22.80
CA PRO A 150 -23.70 1.21 24.05
C PRO A 150 -23.93 -0.29 23.84
N GLU A 151 -24.55 -0.70 22.74
CA GLU A 151 -24.81 -2.10 22.40
C GLU A 151 -23.53 -2.93 22.19
N VAL A 152 -22.41 -2.30 21.84
CA VAL A 152 -21.10 -2.96 21.70
C VAL A 152 -20.21 -2.82 22.95
N ALA A 153 -20.60 -2.03 23.94
CA ALA A 153 -19.79 -1.77 25.14
C ALA A 153 -19.48 -3.06 25.93
N LYS A 154 -20.40 -4.02 25.96
CA LYS A 154 -20.21 -5.36 26.55
C LYS A 154 -19.04 -6.17 25.95
N TYR A 155 -18.55 -5.80 24.77
CA TYR A 155 -17.45 -6.48 24.09
C TYR A 155 -16.09 -5.76 24.27
N VAL A 156 -16.03 -4.63 24.96
CA VAL A 156 -14.77 -3.86 25.12
C VAL A 156 -13.70 -4.68 25.84
N GLU A 157 -14.06 -5.34 26.94
CA GLU A 157 -13.10 -6.07 27.79
C GLU A 157 -12.94 -7.54 27.38
N ASN A 158 -14.04 -8.25 27.05
CA ASN A 158 -14.03 -9.69 26.75
C ASN A 158 -13.99 -10.01 25.25
N GLY A 159 -14.14 -9.00 24.39
CA GLY A 159 -14.25 -9.16 22.95
C GLY A 159 -15.60 -9.72 22.47
N MET A 160 -15.89 -9.51 21.20
CA MET A 160 -16.87 -10.25 20.43
C MET A 160 -16.14 -11.43 19.79
N GLY A 161 -16.51 -12.65 20.19
CA GLY A 161 -15.96 -13.87 19.62
C GLY A 161 -16.26 -14.03 18.12
N PRO A 162 -15.70 -15.07 17.48
CA PRO A 162 -15.91 -15.30 16.06
C PRO A 162 -17.35 -15.67 15.70
N SER A 163 -17.88 -14.97 14.70
CA SER A 163 -19.21 -15.18 14.14
C SER A 163 -19.33 -14.49 12.77
N ILE A 164 -20.32 -14.89 11.97
CA ILE A 164 -20.61 -14.25 10.66
C ILE A 164 -21.00 -12.74 10.78
N SER A 165 -21.35 -12.27 11.97
CA SER A 165 -21.67 -10.87 12.27
C SER A 165 -20.52 -10.08 12.88
N ASN A 166 -19.36 -10.69 13.10
CA ASN A 166 -18.18 -10.04 13.66
C ASN A 166 -17.64 -8.96 12.68
N PRO A 167 -17.42 -7.70 13.12
CA PRO A 167 -16.95 -6.62 12.25
C PRO A 167 -15.58 -6.83 11.58
N LEU A 168 -14.73 -7.70 12.13
CA LEU A 168 -13.46 -8.12 11.52
C LEU A 168 -13.62 -9.21 10.46
N GLY A 169 -14.82 -9.79 10.33
CA GLY A 169 -15.13 -10.82 9.34
C GLY A 169 -14.33 -12.11 9.53
N ALA A 170 -14.09 -12.82 8.41
CA ALA A 170 -13.54 -14.18 8.43
C ALA A 170 -12.03 -14.25 8.68
N ARG A 171 -11.26 -13.18 8.42
CA ARG A 171 -9.79 -13.13 8.56
C ARG A 171 -9.32 -11.74 8.99
N ALA A 172 -8.23 -11.68 9.75
CA ALA A 172 -7.46 -10.45 9.98
C ALA A 172 -5.96 -10.68 9.83
N MET A 173 -5.26 -9.67 9.33
CA MET A 173 -3.80 -9.58 9.19
C MET A 173 -3.31 -8.32 9.90
N TYR A 174 -2.33 -8.47 10.78
CA TYR A 174 -1.90 -7.43 11.72
C TYR A 174 -0.60 -6.80 11.24
N LEU A 175 -0.60 -5.48 11.07
CA LEU A 175 0.49 -4.74 10.44
C LEU A 175 1.45 -4.18 11.48
N PHE A 176 2.73 -4.49 11.32
CA PHE A 176 3.79 -4.02 12.21
C PHE A 176 4.79 -3.17 11.41
N ASN A 177 5.36 -2.15 12.06
CA ASN A 177 6.43 -1.35 11.46
C ASN A 177 7.77 -2.12 11.44
N ASP A 178 8.76 -1.59 10.72
CA ASP A 178 10.12 -2.12 10.62
C ASP A 178 10.78 -2.44 11.98
N LYS A 179 10.52 -1.62 13.00
CA LYS A 179 10.95 -1.75 14.40
C LYS A 179 10.24 -2.85 15.19
N GLY A 180 9.22 -3.51 14.61
CA GLY A 180 8.49 -4.59 15.27
C GLY A 180 7.39 -4.13 16.23
N GLN A 181 6.82 -2.95 16.01
CA GLN A 181 5.71 -2.40 16.80
C GLN A 181 4.39 -2.51 16.01
N ASP A 182 3.28 -2.88 16.67
CA ASP A 182 1.95 -2.88 16.07
C ASP A 182 1.59 -1.45 15.62
N THR A 183 1.23 -1.27 14.35
CA THR A 183 0.83 0.04 13.82
C THR A 183 -0.60 0.43 14.19
N LEU A 184 -1.33 -0.50 14.82
CA LEU A 184 -2.77 -0.48 15.03
C LEU A 184 -3.60 -0.57 13.74
N PHE A 185 -2.97 -0.81 12.58
CA PHE A 185 -3.64 -1.10 11.32
C PHE A 185 -3.74 -2.60 11.05
N ARG A 186 -4.88 -2.98 10.47
CA ARG A 186 -5.21 -4.35 10.12
C ARG A 186 -5.84 -4.37 8.73
N ILE A 187 -5.56 -5.44 7.98
CA ILE A 187 -6.31 -5.80 6.77
C ILE A 187 -7.25 -6.93 7.20
N HIS A 188 -8.57 -6.73 7.09
CA HIS A 188 -9.54 -7.68 7.62
C HIS A 188 -10.81 -7.79 6.77
N GLY A 189 -11.57 -8.86 6.99
CA GLY A 189 -12.86 -9.10 6.34
C GLY A 189 -13.97 -8.19 6.89
N SER A 190 -15.14 -8.26 6.29
CA SER A 190 -16.32 -7.56 6.79
C SER A 190 -17.60 -8.20 6.27
N PRO A 191 -18.64 -8.36 7.09
CA PRO A 191 -19.98 -8.72 6.61
C PRO A 191 -20.62 -7.57 5.80
N GLU A 192 -20.18 -6.33 5.99
CA GLU A 192 -20.72 -5.13 5.34
C GLU A 192 -20.17 -4.93 3.91
N TRP A 193 -20.32 -5.94 3.03
CA TRP A 193 -19.84 -5.91 1.63
C TRP A 193 -20.28 -4.66 0.85
N ALA A 194 -21.45 -4.09 1.17
CA ALA A 194 -22.00 -2.89 0.51
C ALA A 194 -21.21 -1.60 0.83
N SER A 195 -20.34 -1.63 1.85
CA SER A 195 -19.51 -0.48 2.26
C SER A 195 -18.12 -0.46 1.60
N ILE A 196 -17.80 -1.45 0.76
CA ILE A 196 -16.55 -1.48 -0.02
C ILE A 196 -16.58 -0.35 -1.05
N GLY A 197 -15.46 0.37 -1.20
CA GLY A 197 -15.40 1.59 -2.00
C GLY A 197 -15.90 2.86 -1.30
N THR A 198 -16.17 2.82 0.02
CA THR A 198 -16.60 3.99 0.83
C THR A 198 -15.57 4.40 1.90
N ALA A 199 -15.75 5.58 2.50
CA ALA A 199 -15.00 6.07 3.67
C ALA A 199 -15.93 6.18 4.90
N ALA A 200 -16.42 5.05 5.40
CA ALA A 200 -17.53 5.01 6.36
C ALA A 200 -17.15 4.67 7.81
N SER A 201 -15.98 4.06 8.08
CA SER A 201 -15.66 3.48 9.41
C SER A 201 -14.66 4.31 10.24
N SER A 202 -14.60 4.00 11.53
CA SER A 202 -13.39 4.21 12.34
C SER A 202 -12.47 3.00 12.13
N GLY A 203 -11.19 3.23 11.81
CA GLY A 203 -10.16 2.21 11.68
C GLY A 203 -10.11 1.40 10.38
N CYS A 204 -8.88 0.92 10.11
CA CYS A 204 -8.47 -0.24 9.30
C CYS A 204 -8.90 -0.34 7.82
N ILE A 205 -8.36 -1.37 7.15
CA ILE A 205 -8.57 -1.72 5.75
C ILE A 205 -9.53 -2.91 5.70
N ARG A 206 -10.72 -2.69 5.15
CA ARG A 206 -11.83 -3.65 5.17
C ARG A 206 -12.03 -4.27 3.79
N MET A 207 -12.24 -5.57 3.73
CA MET A 207 -12.41 -6.35 2.50
C MET A 207 -13.70 -7.17 2.56
N ILE A 208 -14.21 -7.61 1.41
CA ILE A 208 -15.24 -8.66 1.35
C ILE A 208 -14.67 -9.93 1.98
N ASN A 209 -15.48 -10.71 2.72
CA ASN A 209 -15.00 -11.94 3.38
C ASN A 209 -14.32 -12.92 2.40
N GLN A 210 -14.93 -13.18 1.25
CA GLN A 210 -14.37 -14.03 0.18
C GLN A 210 -13.02 -13.50 -0.37
N ASP A 211 -12.81 -12.17 -0.36
CA ASP A 211 -11.57 -11.55 -0.84
C ASP A 211 -10.46 -11.53 0.21
N VAL A 212 -10.80 -11.33 1.49
CA VAL A 212 -9.79 -11.46 2.56
C VAL A 212 -9.35 -12.91 2.73
N ILE A 213 -10.23 -13.90 2.50
CA ILE A 213 -9.87 -15.32 2.54
C ILE A 213 -8.85 -15.64 1.43
N ASP A 214 -9.10 -15.17 0.20
CA ASP A 214 -8.16 -15.31 -0.91
C ASP A 214 -6.81 -14.66 -0.61
N LEU A 215 -6.79 -13.39 -0.20
CA LEU A 215 -5.56 -12.69 0.18
C LEU A 215 -4.82 -13.38 1.35
N TYR A 216 -5.55 -13.78 2.38
CA TYR A 216 -4.99 -14.47 3.56
C TYR A 216 -4.32 -15.79 3.19
N SER A 217 -4.85 -16.54 2.22
CA SER A 217 -4.24 -17.78 1.74
C SER A 217 -2.88 -17.55 1.05
N ARG A 218 -2.69 -16.40 0.42
CA ARG A 218 -1.48 -16.02 -0.33
C ARG A 218 -0.39 -15.42 0.56
N VAL A 219 -0.79 -14.76 1.65
CA VAL A 219 0.11 -14.01 2.54
C VAL A 219 0.88 -14.92 3.50
N LEU A 220 2.21 -14.76 3.53
CA LEU A 220 3.10 -15.40 4.49
C LEU A 220 3.46 -14.39 5.61
N PRO A 221 3.17 -14.69 6.89
CA PRO A 221 3.56 -13.82 7.99
C PRO A 221 5.08 -13.58 8.08
N GLY A 222 5.45 -12.43 8.65
CA GLY A 222 6.83 -11.97 8.81
C GLY A 222 7.24 -10.91 7.79
N LYS A 223 8.48 -10.43 7.90
CA LYS A 223 9.02 -9.31 7.10
C LYS A 223 9.08 -9.56 5.58
N ALA A 224 8.82 -10.79 5.13
CA ALA A 224 8.75 -11.15 3.71
C ALA A 224 7.52 -10.58 3.00
N THR A 225 6.34 -10.51 3.67
CA THR A 225 5.16 -9.81 3.14
C THR A 225 5.22 -8.34 3.56
N LYS A 226 5.96 -7.56 2.77
CA LYS A 226 5.98 -6.09 2.83
C LYS A 226 4.58 -5.54 2.51
N VAL A 227 4.17 -4.53 3.26
CA VAL A 227 2.93 -3.78 3.05
C VAL A 227 3.30 -2.30 2.89
N ILE A 228 2.78 -1.66 1.85
CA ILE A 228 2.95 -0.23 1.57
C ILE A 228 1.57 0.41 1.58
N VAL A 229 1.40 1.48 2.35
CA VAL A 229 0.15 2.26 2.38
C VAL A 229 0.43 3.66 1.85
N GLN A 230 -0.34 4.06 0.84
CA GLN A 230 -0.18 5.31 0.10
C GLN A 230 -1.53 5.98 -0.20
N GLN A 231 -1.51 7.26 -0.54
CA GLN A 231 -2.68 8.12 -0.71
C GLN A 231 -2.78 8.76 -2.11
N SER A 232 -2.14 8.15 -3.12
CA SER A 232 -2.01 8.66 -4.50
C SER A 232 -3.32 8.72 -5.26
#